data_AF-A0A2D0KM89-F1
#
_entry.id   AF-A0A2D0KM89-F1
#
_cell.length_a   1.000
_cell.length_b   1.000
_cell.length_c   1.000
_cell.angle_alpha   90.00
_cell.angle_beta   90.00
_cell.angle_gamma   90.00
#
_symmetry.space_group_name_H-M   'P 1'
#
loop_
_entity.id
_entity.type
_entity.pdbx_description
1 polymer ?
#
loop_
_entity_poly.entity_id
_entity_poly.type
_entity_poly.pdbx_seq_one_letter_code
_entity_poly.pdbx_strand_id
1 'polypeptide(L)'
;MKHTYANKANVERAAKAEWEKIQRGVASFSIQLAKGRPELLPEMKVRVSGFKPQIDGTDWTLVTVTHTLNDSGLTSALELEVKISDADMGV
;
A
#
# COMPACT_ATOMS: atom_id res chain seq x y z
N MET A 1 30.08 12.90 -25.28
CA MET A 1 29.87 11.46 -25.04
C MET A 1 28.38 11.22 -24.88
N LYS A 2 27.83 10.24 -25.59
CA LYS A 2 26.39 9.94 -25.67
C LYS A 2 26.04 8.98 -24.53
N HIS A 3 25.45 9.51 -23.46
CA HIS A 3 24.93 8.70 -22.35
C HIS A 3 23.61 8.07 -22.83
N THR A 4 23.74 6.96 -23.55
CA THR A 4 22.59 6.14 -23.94
C THR A 4 22.04 5.46 -22.69
N TYR A 5 20.78 5.77 -22.37
CA TYR A 5 20.00 5.25 -21.26
C TYR A 5 20.04 3.71 -21.19
N ALA A 6 20.89 3.18 -20.31
CA ALA A 6 21.01 1.74 -20.02
C ALA A 6 19.86 1.21 -19.15
N ASN A 7 18.65 1.76 -19.26
CA ASN A 7 17.57 1.55 -18.29
C ASN A 7 16.28 0.96 -18.88
N LYS A 8 16.25 0.58 -20.16
CA LYS A 8 15.04 -0.03 -20.77
C LYS A 8 14.67 -1.37 -20.10
N ALA A 9 15.67 -2.23 -19.90
CA ALA A 9 15.47 -3.56 -19.29
C ALA A 9 15.06 -3.51 -17.81
N ASN A 10 15.44 -2.46 -17.08
CA ASN A 10 15.07 -2.30 -15.67
C ASN A 10 13.66 -1.71 -15.53
N VAL A 11 13.29 -0.76 -16.40
CA VAL A 11 11.93 -0.20 -16.48
C VAL A 11 10.93 -1.29 -16.87
N GLU A 12 11.28 -2.18 -17.81
CA GLU A 12 10.43 -3.32 -18.19
C GLU A 12 10.22 -4.31 -17.04
N ARG A 13 11.26 -4.61 -16.23
CA ARG A 13 11.10 -5.44 -15.03
C ARG A 13 10.26 -4.77 -13.96
N ALA A 14 10.46 -3.48 -13.69
CA ALA A 14 9.68 -2.74 -12.71
C ALA A 14 8.20 -2.68 -13.13
N ALA A 15 7.93 -2.40 -14.40
CA ALA A 15 6.57 -2.40 -14.96
C ALA A 15 5.93 -3.78 -14.88
N LYS A 16 6.68 -4.86 -15.16
CA LYS A 16 6.18 -6.24 -15.05
C LYS A 16 5.91 -6.65 -13.60
N ALA A 17 6.78 -6.27 -12.66
CA ALA A 17 6.58 -6.55 -11.23
C ALA A 17 5.36 -5.81 -10.67
N GLU A 18 5.15 -4.57 -11.09
CA GLU A 18 3.98 -3.78 -10.69
C GLU A 18 2.70 -4.32 -11.34
N TRP A 19 2.78 -4.76 -12.60
CA TRP A 19 1.69 -5.44 -13.28
C TRP A 19 1.31 -6.77 -12.60
N GLU A 20 2.29 -7.59 -12.22
CA GLU A 20 2.09 -8.82 -11.44
C GLU A 20 1.54 -8.53 -10.04
N LYS A 21 1.89 -7.39 -9.43
CA LYS A 21 1.32 -6.92 -8.16
C LYS A 21 -0.17 -6.58 -8.30
N ILE A 22 -0.53 -5.87 -9.36
CA ILE A 22 -1.92 -5.53 -9.68
C ILE A 22 -2.74 -6.78 -10.01
N GLN A 23 -2.18 -7.74 -10.75
CA GLN A 23 -2.83 -8.99 -11.15
C GLN A 23 -3.16 -9.92 -9.98
N ARG A 24 -2.44 -9.84 -8.85
CA ARG A 24 -2.70 -10.66 -7.65
C ARG A 24 -4.01 -10.34 -6.91
N GLY A 25 -4.86 -9.46 -7.46
CA GLY A 25 -6.18 -9.16 -6.89
C GLY A 25 -6.13 -8.52 -5.50
N VAL A 26 -4.99 -7.93 -5.14
CA VAL A 26 -4.78 -7.34 -3.82
C VAL A 26 -5.78 -6.20 -3.62
N ALA A 27 -6.69 -6.32 -2.66
CA ALA A 27 -7.55 -5.21 -2.29
C ALA A 27 -6.68 -4.12 -1.67
N SER A 28 -6.68 -2.93 -2.27
CA SER A 28 -5.90 -1.77 -1.83
C SER A 28 -6.80 -0.75 -1.13
N PHE A 29 -6.33 -0.19 -0.01
CA PHE A 29 -7.02 0.87 0.71
C PHE A 29 -6.02 1.95 1.11
N SER A 30 -6.37 3.22 0.89
CA SER A 30 -5.52 4.37 1.23
C SER A 30 -6.28 5.35 2.09
N ILE A 31 -5.64 5.86 3.14
CA ILE A 31 -6.22 6.85 4.05
C ILE A 31 -5.17 7.84 4.55
N GLN A 32 -5.57 9.10 4.69
CA GLN A 32 -4.75 10.13 5.30
C GLN A 32 -5.27 10.47 6.69
N LEU A 33 -4.42 10.28 7.70
CA LEU A 33 -4.72 10.64 9.09
C LEU A 33 -4.33 12.09 9.34
N ALA A 34 -5.30 12.88 9.81
CA ALA A 34 -5.10 14.27 10.21
C ALA A 34 -4.15 14.40 11.41
N LYS A 35 -4.18 13.42 12.32
CA LYS A 35 -3.22 13.28 13.42
C LYS A 35 -2.24 12.17 13.08
N GLY A 36 -0.98 12.53 12.95
CA GLY A 36 0.09 11.59 12.66
C GLY A 36 0.29 10.59 13.79
N ARG A 37 0.65 9.36 13.40
CA ARG A 37 0.87 8.22 14.28
C ARG A 37 2.25 7.62 14.02
N PRO A 38 3.31 8.12 14.68
CA PRO A 38 4.68 7.68 14.44
C PRO A 38 4.95 6.22 14.83
N GLU A 39 4.03 5.58 15.56
CA GLU A 39 4.09 4.17 15.91
C GLU A 39 3.74 3.22 14.75
N LEU A 40 3.24 3.76 13.61
CA LEU A 40 2.84 2.95 12.46
C LEU A 40 4.05 2.60 11.58
N LEU A 41 4.23 1.30 11.35
CA LEU A 41 5.30 0.73 10.55
C LEU A 41 4.73 -0.21 9.50
N PRO A 42 5.37 -0.35 8.33
CA PRO A 42 5.02 -1.37 7.35
C PRO A 42 4.93 -2.78 7.96
N GLU A 43 4.15 -3.64 7.32
CA GLU A 43 3.85 -5.04 7.70
C GLU A 43 2.99 -5.21 8.97
N MET A 44 2.57 -4.11 9.61
CA MET A 44 1.64 -4.18 10.73
C MET A 44 0.23 -4.57 10.29
N LYS A 45 -0.41 -5.46 11.06
CA LYS A 45 -1.84 -5.73 10.96
C LYS A 45 -2.61 -4.59 11.60
N VAL A 46 -3.60 -4.06 10.88
CA VAL A 46 -4.38 -2.91 11.32
C VAL A 46 -5.84 -3.09 10.99
N ARG A 47 -6.70 -2.51 11.83
CA ARG A 47 -8.14 -2.53 11.65
C ARG A 47 -8.62 -1.14 11.24
N VAL A 48 -9.46 -1.10 10.22
CA VAL A 48 -10.15 0.11 9.79
C VAL A 48 -11.59 0.03 10.33
N SER A 49 -12.15 1.16 10.74
CA SER A 49 -13.52 1.23 11.29
C SER A 49 -14.24 2.48 10.82
N GLY A 50 -15.55 2.38 10.62
CA GLY A 50 -16.40 3.48 10.17
C GLY A 50 -16.65 3.51 8.66
N PHE A 51 -16.27 2.46 7.94
CA PHE A 51 -16.56 2.29 6.52
C PHE A 51 -17.62 1.21 6.31
N LYS A 52 -17.84 0.82 5.04
CA LYS A 52 -18.77 -0.26 4.72
C LYS A 52 -18.32 -1.56 5.43
N PRO A 53 -19.25 -2.45 5.83
CA PRO A 53 -18.92 -3.69 6.54
C PRO A 53 -17.86 -4.55 5.85
N GLN A 54 -17.81 -4.52 4.51
CA GLN A 54 -16.80 -5.25 3.73
C GLN A 54 -15.38 -4.69 3.96
N ILE A 55 -15.23 -3.38 4.22
CA ILE A 55 -13.94 -2.73 4.48
C ILE A 55 -13.54 -2.94 5.94
N ASP A 56 -14.48 -2.73 6.86
CA ASP A 56 -14.23 -2.85 8.30
C ASP A 56 -13.96 -4.30 8.74
N GLY A 57 -14.58 -5.28 8.07
CA GLY A 57 -14.40 -6.71 8.33
C GLY A 57 -13.17 -7.34 7.69
N THR A 58 -12.35 -6.56 7.00
CA THR A 58 -11.18 -7.04 6.25
C THR A 58 -9.90 -6.90 7.08
N ASP A 59 -9.04 -7.92 7.04
CA ASP A 59 -7.72 -7.91 7.71
C ASP A 59 -6.67 -7.17 6.87
N TRP A 60 -6.58 -5.87 7.08
CA TRP A 60 -5.63 -5.00 6.39
C TRP A 60 -4.19 -5.18 6.88
N THR A 61 -3.26 -5.20 5.94
CA THR A 61 -1.82 -5.16 6.21
C THR A 61 -1.27 -3.83 5.72
N LEU A 62 -0.59 -3.10 6.59
CA LEU A 62 0.03 -1.82 6.22
C LEU A 62 1.24 -2.08 5.32
N VAL A 63 1.33 -1.40 4.19
CA VAL A 63 2.41 -1.59 3.20
C VAL A 63 3.30 -0.36 3.13
N THR A 64 2.69 0.82 3.12
CA THR A 64 3.41 2.09 3.07
C THR A 64 2.88 3.02 4.17
N VAL A 65 3.81 3.70 4.85
CA VAL A 65 3.51 4.78 5.78
C VAL A 65 4.36 5.98 5.40
N THR A 66 3.69 7.10 5.12
CA THR A 66 4.35 8.37 4.82
C THR A 66 3.98 9.37 5.90
N HIS A 67 4.95 9.72 6.74
CA HIS A 67 4.78 10.78 7.72
C HIS A 67 5.21 12.12 7.13
N THR A 68 4.34 13.11 7.23
CA THR A 68 4.63 14.48 6.76
C THR A 68 4.53 15.41 7.96
N LEU A 69 5.57 16.20 8.20
CA LEU A 69 5.57 17.25 9.23
C LEU A 69 5.51 18.61 8.55
N ASN A 70 4.50 19.41 8.90
CA ASN A 70 4.33 20.78 8.40
C ASN A 70 3.82 21.71 9.52
N ASP A 71 3.53 22.97 9.18
CA ASP A 71 3.06 23.98 10.13
C ASP A 71 1.73 23.62 10.83
N SER A 72 0.96 22.68 10.28
CA SER A 72 -0.28 22.15 10.88
C SER A 72 -0.04 20.92 11.77
N GLY A 73 1.21 20.49 11.93
CA GLY A 73 1.61 19.33 12.74
C GLY A 73 2.02 18.10 11.92
N LEU A 74 2.09 16.96 12.60
CA LEU A 74 2.41 15.67 11.98
C LEU A 74 1.15 15.06 11.38
N THR A 75 1.20 14.67 10.11
CA THR A 75 0.18 13.87 9.42
C THR A 75 0.77 12.52 9.01
N SER A 76 -0.09 11.54 8.70
CA SER A 76 0.37 10.23 8.24
C SER A 76 -0.54 9.70 7.13
N ALA A 77 0.01 9.46 5.96
CA ALA A 77 -0.66 8.79 4.86
C ALA A 77 -0.34 7.29 4.91
N LEU A 78 -1.37 6.45 4.82
CA LEU A 78 -1.28 5.01 4.97
C LEU A 78 -1.77 4.32 3.70
N GLU A 79 -1.04 3.31 3.26
CA GLU A 79 -1.44 2.40 2.19
C GLU A 79 -1.51 0.98 2.73
N LEU A 80 -2.65 0.34 2.49
CA LEU A 80 -3.07 -0.91 3.12
C LEU A 80 -3.45 -1.90 2.04
N GLU A 81 -3.08 -3.15 2.24
CA GLU A 81 -3.30 -4.22 1.29
C GLU A 81 -3.83 -5.48 1.98
N VAL A 82 -4.71 -6.19 1.29
CA VAL A 82 -5.13 -7.54 1.64
C VAL A 82 -4.42 -8.51 0.73
N LYS A 83 -3.54 -9.34 1.30
CA LYS A 83 -3.04 -10.50 0.57
C LYS A 83 -4.19 -11.48 0.45
N ILE A 84 -4.80 -11.57 -0.74
CA ILE A 84 -5.61 -12.73 -1.09
C ILE A 84 -4.66 -13.93 -0.98
N SER A 85 -4.87 -14.74 0.05
CA SER A 85 -4.15 -16.00 0.16
C SER A 85 -4.74 -16.93 -0.90
N ASP A 86 -3.92 -17.80 -1.50
CA ASP A 86 -4.35 -18.73 -2.56
C ASP A 86 -5.58 -19.59 -2.17
N ALA A 87 -5.87 -19.67 -0.87
CA ALA A 87 -7.05 -20.32 -0.29
C ALA A 87 -8.38 -19.59 -0.54
N ASP A 88 -8.38 -18.27 -0.83
CA ASP A 88 -9.59 -17.47 -1.05
C ASP A 88 -10.04 -17.43 -2.53
N MET A 89 -9.26 -18.03 -3.45
CA MET A 89 -9.63 -18.19 -4.88
C MET A 89 -10.47 -19.45 -5.17
N GLY A 90 -10.96 -20.14 -4.14
CA GLY A 90 -11.71 -21.39 -4.31
C GLY A 90 -13.13 -21.34 -3.75
N VAL A 91 -14.09 -20.80 -4.53
CA VAL A 91 -15.41 -21.41 -4.80
C VAL A 91 -15.96 -20.89 -6.13
#